data_AF-A0AAV2IL34-F1
#
_entry.id   AF-A0AAV2IL34-F1
#
_cell.length_a   1.000
_cell.length_b   1.000
_cell.length_c   1.000
_cell.angle_alpha   90.00
_cell.angle_beta   90.00
_cell.angle_gamma   90.00
#
_symmetry.space_group_name_H-M   'P 1'
#
loop_
_entity.id
_entity.type
_entity.pdbx_description
1 polymer ?
#
loop_
_entity_poly.entity_id
_entity_poly.type
_entity_poly.pdbx_seq_one_letter_code
_entity_poly.pdbx_strand_id
1 'polypeptide(L)' 'MWPYIAEYAEGILREQVEHAIQMSSQELRSFRFSSIDLGDTPPRIGSVKVYSQQKKDEIHMDLELKYV' A
#
# COMPACT_ATOMS: atom_id res chain seq x y z
N MET A 1 -4.43 -12.44 -7.19
CA MET A 1 -3.41 -11.77 -6.36
C MET A 1 -4.01 -11.30 -5.05
N TRP A 2 -5.19 -10.67 -5.06
CA TRP A 2 -6.08 -10.77 -3.90
C TRP A 2 -6.38 -12.26 -3.61
N PRO A 3 -6.39 -12.72 -2.36
CA PRO A 3 -6.23 -11.98 -1.11
C PRO A 3 -4.76 -11.74 -0.65
N TYR A 4 -3.77 -12.39 -1.24
CA TYR A 4 -2.36 -12.31 -0.80
C TYR A 4 -1.77 -10.88 -0.75
N ILE A 5 -2.17 -9.99 -1.67
CA ILE A 5 -1.77 -8.58 -1.60
C ILE A 5 -2.35 -7.90 -0.34
N ALA A 6 -3.55 -8.28 0.07
CA ALA A 6 -4.18 -7.79 1.29
C ALA A 6 -3.38 -8.20 2.51
N GLU A 7 -3.00 -9.49 2.58
CA GLU A 7 -2.19 -10.05 3.65
C GLU A 7 -0.81 -9.36 3.72
N TYR A 8 -0.18 -9.14 2.56
CA TYR A 8 1.08 -8.41 2.50
C TYR A 8 0.95 -6.95 2.96
N ALA A 9 -0.13 -6.27 2.55
CA ALA A 9 -0.41 -4.91 3.00
C ALA A 9 -0.70 -4.85 4.51
N GLU A 10 -1.39 -5.85 5.08
CA GLU A 10 -1.56 -5.98 6.52
C GLU A 10 -0.20 -6.11 7.23
N GLY A 11 0.72 -6.92 6.69
CA GLY A 11 2.08 -7.02 7.18
C GLY A 11 2.79 -5.67 7.23
N ILE A 12 2.74 -4.90 6.13
CA ILE A 12 3.31 -3.54 6.09
C ILE A 12 2.68 -2.63 7.15
N LEU A 13 1.34 -2.67 7.29
CA LEU A 13 0.63 -1.83 8.25
C LEU A 13 1.04 -2.14 9.69
N ARG A 14 1.20 -3.42 10.05
CA ARG A 14 1.61 -3.83 11.40
C ARG A 14 3.09 -3.61 11.67
N GLU A 15 3.95 -3.94 10.72
CA GLU A 15 5.40 -3.97 10.97
C GLU A 15 6.05 -2.59 10.77
N GLN A 16 5.50 -1.78 9.85
CA GLN A 16 6.11 -0.50 9.48
C GLN A 16 5.26 0.67 9.96
N VAL A 17 3.97 0.69 9.60
CA VAL A 17 3.12 1.86 9.88
C VAL A 17 2.77 1.98 11.37
N GLU A 18 2.38 0.88 12.02
CA GLU A 18 2.11 0.87 13.47
C GLU A 18 3.35 1.32 14.25
N HIS A 19 4.52 0.78 13.91
CA HIS A 19 5.78 1.16 14.53
C HIS A 19 6.10 2.64 14.30
N ALA A 20 5.90 3.15 13.08
CA ALA A 20 6.09 4.58 12.79
C ALA A 20 5.15 5.48 13.62
N ILE A 21 3.90 5.06 13.84
CA ILE A 21 2.94 5.78 14.69
C ILE A 21 3.39 5.76 16.15
N GLN A 22 3.78 4.60 16.69
CA GLN A 22 4.27 4.48 18.07
C GLN A 22 5.50 5.35 18.34
N MET A 23 6.35 5.55 17.32
CA MET A 23 7.56 6.38 17.42
C MET A 23 7.29 7.88 17.23
N SER A 24 6.09 8.27 16.77
CA SER A 24 5.77 9.66 16.47
C SER A 24 5.56 10.52 17.71
N SER A 25 5.06 9.96 18.81
CA SER A 25 4.89 10.66 20.08
C SER A 25 4.87 9.70 21.28
N GLN A 26 5.16 10.21 22.49
CA GLN A 26 5.18 9.38 23.69
C GLN A 26 3.78 8.85 24.06
N GLU A 27 2.74 9.62 23.78
CA GLU A 27 1.33 9.29 24.01
C GLU A 27 0.86 8.16 23.11
N LEU A 28 1.47 8.01 21.92
CA LEU A 28 1.12 6.99 20.92
C LEU A 28 1.92 5.69 21.05
N ARG A 29 2.84 5.57 22.02
CA ARG A 29 3.69 4.38 22.20
C ARG A 29 2.92 3.06 22.33
N SER A 30 1.70 3.10 22.86
CA SER A 30 0.84 1.93 23.01
C SER A 30 -0.18 1.76 21.89
N PHE A 31 -0.11 2.58 20.82
CA PHE A 31 -0.99 2.45 19.67
C PHE A 31 -0.84 1.06 19.04
N ARG A 32 -1.96 0.41 18.71
CA ARG A 32 -1.97 -0.87 18.00
C ARG A 32 -3.21 -0.99 17.13
N PHE A 33 -3.07 -1.55 15.94
CA PHE A 33 -4.19 -1.96 15.12
C PHE A 33 -4.86 -3.20 15.73
N SER A 34 -6.09 -3.03 16.23
CA SER A 34 -6.90 -4.13 16.78
C SER A 34 -7.39 -5.09 15.70
N SER A 35 -7.79 -4.57 14.54
CA SER A 35 -8.18 -5.32 13.36
C SER A 35 -7.77 -4.55 12.11
N ILE A 36 -7.37 -5.27 11.08
CA ILE A 36 -7.07 -4.72 9.75
C ILE A 36 -7.85 -5.58 8.77
N ASP A 37 -8.80 -4.96 8.08
CA ASP A 37 -9.62 -5.60 7.06
C ASP A 37 -9.60 -4.71 5.82
N LEU A 38 -9.11 -5.26 4.71
CA LEU A 38 -9.02 -4.60 3.42
C LEU A 38 -10.14 -5.06 2.47
N GLY A 39 -11.07 -5.87 2.96
CA GLY A 39 -12.22 -6.40 2.23
C GLY A 39 -11.88 -7.51 1.23
N ASP A 40 -12.87 -7.89 0.44
CA ASP A 40 -12.75 -8.96 -0.56
C ASP A 40 -12.59 -8.46 -1.99
N THR A 41 -12.70 -7.13 -2.20
CA THR A 41 -12.68 -6.52 -3.53
C THR A 41 -11.34 -5.83 -3.76
N PRO A 42 -10.51 -6.30 -4.72
CA PRO A 42 -9.25 -5.64 -5.02
C PRO A 42 -9.45 -4.27 -5.68
N PRO A 43 -8.48 -3.34 -5.54
CA PRO A 43 -8.48 -2.09 -6.30
C PRO A 43 -8.49 -2.39 -7.80
N ARG A 44 -9.20 -1.54 -8.55
CA ARG A 44 -9.25 -1.60 -10.01
C ARG A 44 -8.17 -0.73 -10.61
N ILE A 45 -7.54 -1.23 -11.66
CA ILE A 45 -6.64 -0.43 -12.50
C ILE A 45 -7.47 0.20 -13.61
N GLY A 46 -7.44 1.52 -13.69
CA GLY A 46 -8.04 2.30 -14.76
C GLY A 46 -7.05 2.50 -15.90
N SER A 47 -6.77 3.77 -16.23
CA SER A 47 -5.84 4.13 -17.28
C SER A 47 -4.40 3.73 -16.94
N VAL A 48 -3.67 3.23 -17.93
CA VAL A 48 -2.23 2.92 -17.85
C VAL A 48 -1.50 3.72 -18.91
N LYS A 49 -0.48 4.47 -18.50
CA LYS A 49 0.35 5.29 -19.42
C LYS A 49 1.81 4.91 -19.29
N VAL A 50 2.42 4.47 -20.38
CA VAL A 50 3.82 4.05 -20.43
C VAL A 50 4.64 5.13 -21.12
N TYR A 51 5.76 5.53 -20.50
CA TYR A 51 6.69 6.49 -21.06
C TYR A 51 7.90 5.76 -21.65
N SER A 52 8.03 5.78 -22.98
CA SER A 52 9.12 5.12 -23.70
C SER A 52 10.34 6.03 -23.96
N GLN A 53 10.29 7.29 -23.53
CA GLN A 53 11.29 8.30 -23.92
C GLN A 53 12.39 8.57 -22.87
N GLN A 54 12.32 7.99 -21.68
CA GLN A 54 13.25 8.29 -20.60
C GLN A 54 14.18 7.10 -20.33
N LYS A 55 15.37 7.14 -20.98
CA LYS A 55 16.47 6.15 -20.91
C LYS A 55 16.15 4.76 -21.47
N LYS A 56 17.17 4.09 -22.03
CA LYS A 56 17.03 2.79 -22.70
C LYS A 56 16.80 1.62 -21.74
N ASP A 57 17.02 1.80 -20.44
CA ASP A 57 17.07 0.71 -19.45
C ASP A 57 16.00 0.82 -18.36
N GLU A 58 15.04 1.74 -18.49
CA GLU A 58 13.96 1.93 -17.53
C GLU A 58 12.62 2.00 -18.25
N ILE A 59 11.57 1.47 -17.62
CA ILE A 59 10.18 1.61 -18.09
C ILE A 59 9.43 2.35 -17.00
N HIS A 60 9.01 3.57 -17.30
CA HIS A 60 8.17 4.36 -16.39
C HIS A 60 6.70 4.17 -16.77
N MET A 61 5.87 3.90 -15.77
CA MET A 61 4.44 3.66 -15.95
C MET A 61 3.64 4.41 -14.90
N ASP A 62 2.67 5.19 -15.36
CA ASP A 62 1.62 5.72 -14.50
C ASP A 62 0.43 4.75 -14.53
N LEU A 63 -0.02 4.33 -13.35
CA LEU A 63 -1.21 3.50 -13.19
C LEU A 63 -2.27 4.28 -12.41
N GLU A 64 -3.46 4.44 -12.99
CA GLU A 64 -4.63 4.97 -12.28
C GLU A 64 -5.22 3.85 -11.40
N LEU A 65 -5.08 3.97 -10.08
CA LEU A 65 -5.68 3.03 -9.12
C LEU A 65 -7.00 3.57 -8.58
N LYS A 66 -8.04 2.72 -8.59
CA LYS A 66 -9.37 3.01 -8.04
C LYS A 66 -9.66 2.01 -6.93
N TYR A 67 -9.68 2.50 -5.70
CA TYR A 67 -10.13 1.77 -4.52
C TYR A 67 -11.42 2.43 -4.04
N VAL A 68 -12.49 1.64 -3.91
CA VAL A 68 -13.85 2.12 -3.58
C VAL A 68 -14.31 1.41 -2.32
#